data_AF-T1IHD7-F1
#
_entry.id   AF-T1IHD7-F1
#
_cell.length_a   1.000
_cell.length_b   1.000
_cell.length_c   1.000
_cell.angle_alpha   90.00
_cell.angle_beta   90.00
_cell.angle_gamma   90.00
#
_symmetry.space_group_name_H-M   'P 1'
#
loop_
_entity.id
_entity.type
_entity.pdbx_description
1 polymer ?
#
loop_
_entity_poly.entity_id
_entity_poly.type
_entity_poly.pdbx_seq_one_letter_code
_entity_poly.pdbx_strand_id
1 'polypeptide(L)'
;MTDKDITKSATAGVTKLDKVNYIQWAIDVQLLLEEKGLWPFVTGKQVEPDVTATQDAKDRFDRNKAKSRAIILQCLVPRLQPAAMKFPTTKQVWDHLKALFEPSSLARETALLETFYLIRRKDNEEVDSFIARVLKAADDLAGAADDLKPADRNKAYLLINRIGKEYEHQVQAIYQWQTADFTFEKVSKALLAEANRRRSKVERAPVPGKSGWIRKQVQRQSGATAGQWDVYFYPPGQQVKLRSRPEVRSYCENELNEPYVATDYDWKPSQKPVDTVVQEPSTEQAVVEPQSATDESDNNGTSEDSNETYAVRVYLAEISESNTYEEAIDVQQKA
;
A
#
# COMPACT_ATOMS: atom_id res chain seq x y z
N MET A 1 49.54 -2.87 38.67
CA MET A 1 48.51 -1.83 38.52
C MET A 1 48.71 -1.28 37.12
N THR A 2 47.82 -1.45 36.15
CA THR A 2 46.36 -1.27 36.21
C THR A 2 45.62 -2.08 35.14
N ASP A 3 44.46 -2.57 35.57
CA ASP A 3 43.27 -3.04 34.84
C ASP A 3 43.05 -2.59 33.40
N LYS A 4 42.62 -3.54 32.55
CA LYS A 4 41.27 -3.57 31.95
C LYS A 4 41.08 -4.84 31.10
N ASP A 5 40.84 -5.97 31.75
CA ASP A 5 40.01 -7.01 31.12
C ASP A 5 38.57 -6.54 31.16
N ILE A 6 38.16 -5.82 30.12
CA ILE A 6 36.75 -5.54 29.87
C ILE A 6 36.12 -6.89 29.56
N THR A 7 35.45 -7.45 30.56
CA THR A 7 34.57 -8.60 30.46
C THR A 7 33.51 -8.28 29.40
N LYS A 8 33.78 -8.67 28.14
CA LYS A 8 32.82 -8.60 27.06
C LYS A 8 31.63 -9.45 27.51
N SER A 9 30.49 -8.81 27.81
CA SER A 9 29.29 -9.51 28.26
C SER A 9 29.01 -10.66 27.31
N ALA A 10 28.72 -11.86 27.85
CA ALA A 10 28.38 -13.03 27.03
C ALA A 10 27.16 -12.78 26.11
N THR A 11 26.44 -11.68 26.34
CA THR A 11 25.26 -11.22 25.58
C THR A 11 25.52 -10.01 24.68
N ALA A 12 26.79 -9.58 24.49
CA ALA A 12 27.12 -8.31 23.84
C ALA A 12 26.67 -8.17 22.37
N GLY A 13 26.18 -9.22 21.72
CA GLY A 13 25.62 -9.20 20.37
C GLY A 13 24.10 -9.39 20.29
N VAL A 14 23.41 -9.62 21.41
CA VAL A 14 21.97 -9.87 21.43
C VAL A 14 21.21 -8.61 21.83
N THR A 15 20.32 -8.14 20.95
CA THR A 15 19.42 -7.02 21.26
C THR A 15 18.51 -7.41 22.42
N LYS A 16 18.26 -6.51 23.37
CA LYS A 16 17.41 -6.85 24.52
C LYS A 16 15.95 -7.04 24.11
N LEU A 17 15.27 -8.02 24.71
CA LEU A 17 13.86 -8.32 24.44
C LEU A 17 12.96 -7.12 24.76
N ASP A 18 12.16 -6.70 23.78
CA ASP A 18 11.10 -5.71 23.90
C ASP A 18 9.77 -6.25 23.33
N LYS A 19 8.79 -5.36 23.11
CA LYS A 19 7.45 -5.74 22.64
C LYS A 19 7.37 -6.08 21.15
N VAL A 20 8.39 -5.76 20.37
CA VAL A 20 8.36 -5.80 18.90
C VAL A 20 9.37 -6.76 18.30
N ASN A 21 10.37 -7.20 19.06
CA ASN A 21 11.48 -7.99 18.56
C ASN A 21 11.51 -9.45 19.07
N TYR A 22 10.44 -9.97 19.66
CA TYR A 22 10.44 -11.30 20.29
C TYR A 22 10.90 -12.43 19.36
N ILE A 23 10.46 -12.44 18.10
CA ILE A 23 10.83 -13.48 17.12
C ILE A 23 12.34 -13.47 16.88
N GLN A 24 12.90 -12.31 16.51
CA GLN A 24 14.35 -12.17 16.29
C GLN A 24 15.15 -12.44 17.57
N TRP A 25 14.69 -11.92 18.71
CA TRP A 25 15.33 -12.16 20.01
C TRP A 25 15.39 -13.65 20.35
N ALA A 26 14.33 -14.40 20.10
CA ALA A 26 14.28 -15.83 20.37
C ALA A 26 15.32 -16.58 19.52
N ILE A 27 15.46 -16.22 18.24
CA ILE A 27 16.48 -16.77 17.34
C ILE A 27 17.90 -16.45 17.87
N ASP A 28 18.18 -15.18 18.16
CA ASP A 28 19.50 -14.73 18.62
C ASP A 28 19.92 -15.41 19.93
N VAL A 29 18.99 -15.53 20.89
CA VAL A 29 19.24 -16.20 22.17
C VAL A 29 19.39 -17.70 22.00
N GLN A 30 18.62 -18.33 21.11
CA GLN A 30 18.78 -19.74 20.79
C GLN A 30 20.18 -20.01 20.23
N LEU A 31 20.61 -19.28 19.20
CA LEU A 31 21.94 -19.41 18.60
C LEU A 31 23.05 -19.19 19.65
N LEU A 32 22.91 -18.19 20.51
CA LEU A 32 23.87 -17.92 21.59
C LEU A 32 23.98 -19.07 22.59
N LEU A 33 22.87 -19.72 22.93
CA LEU A 33 22.85 -20.84 23.86
C LEU A 33 23.34 -22.14 23.20
N GLU A 34 23.08 -22.33 21.91
CA GLU A 34 23.61 -23.44 21.11
C GLU A 34 25.14 -23.36 20.99
N GLU A 35 25.68 -22.18 20.66
CA GLU A 35 27.13 -21.91 20.63
C GLU A 35 27.82 -22.32 21.95
N LYS A 36 27.12 -22.13 23.08
CA LYS A 36 27.64 -22.42 24.42
C LYS A 36 27.30 -23.81 24.95
N GLY A 37 26.59 -24.64 24.17
CA GLY A 37 26.13 -25.96 24.59
C GLY A 37 25.11 -25.94 25.72
N LEU A 38 24.36 -24.84 25.88
CA LEU A 38 23.42 -24.60 26.98
C LEU A 38 21.94 -24.73 26.57
N TRP A 39 21.65 -24.85 25.27
CA TRP A 39 20.28 -25.02 24.75
C TRP A 39 19.47 -26.18 25.38
N PRO A 40 20.06 -27.33 25.78
CA PRO A 40 19.28 -28.39 26.40
C PRO A 40 18.63 -27.99 27.74
N PHE A 41 19.14 -26.97 28.44
CA PHE A 41 18.50 -26.41 29.63
C PHE A 41 17.22 -25.61 29.32
N VAL A 42 17.08 -25.10 28.10
CA VAL A 42 15.86 -24.41 27.62
C VAL A 42 14.78 -25.42 27.28
N THR A 43 15.14 -26.48 26.56
CA THR A 43 14.20 -27.54 26.15
C THR A 43 13.87 -28.52 27.27
N GLY A 44 14.61 -28.49 28.39
CA GLY A 44 14.47 -29.45 29.48
C GLY A 44 15.02 -30.84 29.16
N LYS A 45 15.81 -30.97 28.09
CA LYS A 45 16.43 -32.23 27.64
C LYS A 45 17.84 -32.45 28.18
N GLN A 46 18.29 -31.60 29.10
CA GLN A 46 19.60 -31.75 29.74
C GLN A 46 19.63 -33.04 30.59
N VAL A 47 20.67 -33.85 30.41
CA VAL A 47 20.91 -35.04 31.24
C VAL A 47 21.47 -34.62 32.60
N GLU A 48 20.80 -35.01 33.67
CA GLU A 48 21.31 -34.81 35.03
C GLU A 48 22.49 -35.75 35.31
N PRO A 49 23.51 -35.32 36.07
CA PRO A 49 24.60 -36.19 36.47
C PRO A 49 24.09 -37.33 37.34
N ASP A 50 24.59 -38.55 37.10
CA ASP A 50 24.30 -39.72 37.93
C ASP A 50 24.71 -39.46 39.41
N VAL A 51 24.05 -40.15 40.34
CA VAL A 51 24.44 -40.14 41.76
C VAL A 51 25.90 -40.54 41.97
N THR A 52 26.43 -41.40 41.12
CA THR A 52 27.83 -41.86 41.08
C THR A 52 28.80 -40.91 40.37
N ALA A 53 28.30 -39.84 39.73
CA ALA A 53 29.13 -38.88 39.03
C ALA A 53 30.07 -38.12 39.98
N THR A 54 31.23 -37.72 39.46
CA THR A 54 32.23 -36.95 40.21
C THR A 54 31.66 -35.60 40.67
N GLN A 55 32.15 -35.08 41.80
CA GLN A 55 31.70 -33.79 42.32
C GLN A 55 31.91 -32.66 41.29
N ASP A 56 33.02 -32.68 40.56
CA ASP A 56 33.32 -31.72 39.51
C ASP A 56 32.31 -31.78 38.34
N ALA A 57 31.77 -32.95 38.01
CA ALA A 57 30.68 -33.08 37.03
C ALA A 57 29.37 -32.46 37.53
N LYS A 58 29.03 -32.67 38.81
CA LYS A 58 27.86 -32.05 39.46
C LYS A 58 28.00 -30.52 39.52
N ASP A 59 29.17 -30.03 39.92
CA ASP A 59 29.47 -28.60 39.98
C ASP A 59 29.45 -27.94 38.59
N ARG A 60 29.89 -28.65 37.55
CA ARG A 60 29.80 -28.18 36.15
C ARG A 60 28.35 -28.07 35.69
N PHE A 61 27.52 -29.05 36.02
CA PHE A 61 26.10 -29.04 35.71
C PHE A 61 25.40 -27.84 36.36
N ASP A 62 25.60 -27.63 37.67
CA ASP A 62 24.99 -26.52 38.41
C ASP A 62 25.46 -25.16 37.88
N ARG A 63 26.74 -25.04 37.54
CA ARG A 63 27.28 -23.84 36.87
C ARG A 63 26.59 -23.57 35.53
N ASN A 64 26.43 -24.59 34.68
CA ASN A 64 25.78 -24.44 33.37
C ASN A 64 24.28 -24.15 33.49
N LYS A 65 23.61 -24.75 34.48
CA LYS A 65 22.22 -24.46 34.84
C LYS A 65 22.05 -22.98 35.23
N ALA A 66 22.88 -22.48 36.14
CA ALA A 66 22.85 -21.07 36.54
C ALA A 66 23.22 -20.12 35.38
N LYS A 67 24.23 -20.50 34.59
CA LYS A 67 24.73 -19.71 33.46
C LYS A 67 23.68 -19.56 32.35
N SER A 68 23.00 -20.63 31.96
CA SER A 68 21.96 -20.59 30.93
C SER A 68 20.81 -19.64 31.33
N ARG A 69 20.36 -19.72 32.58
CA ARG A 69 19.35 -18.81 33.13
C ARG A 69 19.83 -17.36 33.16
N ALA A 70 21.08 -17.13 33.60
CA ALA A 70 21.66 -15.79 33.68
C ALA A 70 21.77 -15.12 32.29
N ILE A 71 22.15 -15.88 31.26
CA ILE A 71 22.20 -15.38 29.87
C ILE A 71 20.83 -14.86 29.43
N ILE A 72 19.76 -15.65 29.58
CA ILE A 72 18.42 -15.23 29.18
C ILE A 72 18.01 -13.95 29.93
N LEU A 73 18.22 -13.89 31.25
CA LEU A 73 17.87 -12.71 32.06
C LEU A 73 18.66 -11.45 31.65
N GLN A 74 19.93 -11.60 31.26
CA GLN A 74 20.76 -10.50 30.79
C GLN A 74 20.35 -9.97 29.40
N CYS A 75 19.70 -10.82 28.60
CA CYS A 75 19.11 -10.45 27.31
C CYS A 75 17.73 -9.78 27.45
N LEU A 76 17.24 -9.52 28.66
CA LEU A 76 15.98 -8.80 28.89
C LEU A 76 16.22 -7.32 29.14
N VAL A 77 15.25 -6.48 28.75
CA VAL A 77 15.21 -5.10 29.27
C VAL A 77 14.96 -5.13 30.80
N PRO A 78 15.51 -4.16 31.57
CA PRO A 78 15.44 -4.17 33.03
C PRO A 78 14.02 -4.32 33.61
N ARG A 79 12.99 -3.82 32.91
CA ARG A 79 11.59 -3.91 33.32
C ARG A 79 11.06 -5.35 33.36
N LEU A 80 11.56 -6.24 32.51
CA LEU A 80 11.09 -7.63 32.41
C LEU A 80 11.83 -8.57 33.38
N GLN A 81 13.03 -8.19 33.83
CA GLN A 81 13.88 -9.02 34.69
C GLN A 81 13.22 -9.43 36.02
N PRO A 82 12.54 -8.55 36.78
CA PRO A 82 11.92 -8.92 38.05
C PRO A 82 10.83 -9.99 37.92
N ALA A 83 10.07 -9.96 36.82
CA ALA A 83 9.04 -10.97 36.55
C ALA A 83 9.69 -12.31 36.17
N ALA A 84 10.67 -12.28 35.27
CA ALA A 84 11.39 -13.47 34.82
C ALA A 84 12.22 -14.14 35.94
N MET A 85 12.77 -13.35 36.87
CA MET A 85 13.53 -13.87 38.01
C MET A 85 12.72 -14.77 38.96
N LYS A 86 11.38 -14.71 38.93
CA LYS A 86 10.52 -15.57 39.75
C LYS A 86 10.55 -17.04 39.33
N PHE A 87 10.99 -17.32 38.10
CA PHE A 87 11.05 -18.67 37.56
C PHE A 87 12.44 -19.30 37.84
N PRO A 88 12.50 -20.43 38.58
CA PRO A 88 13.78 -20.99 39.04
C PRO A 88 14.59 -21.70 37.95
N THR A 89 13.96 -22.21 36.89
CA THR A 89 14.68 -22.92 35.81
C THR A 89 14.76 -22.12 34.52
N THR A 90 15.81 -22.36 33.72
CA THR A 90 15.98 -21.78 32.39
C THR A 90 14.77 -22.04 31.49
N LYS A 91 14.28 -23.28 31.49
CA LYS A 91 13.05 -23.67 30.79
C LYS A 91 11.84 -22.85 31.23
N GLN A 92 11.60 -22.70 32.53
CA GLN A 92 10.44 -21.95 33.02
C GLN A 92 10.53 -20.46 32.67
N VAL A 93 11.73 -19.87 32.70
CA VAL A 93 11.94 -18.49 32.24
C VAL A 93 11.59 -18.38 30.75
N TRP A 94 12.12 -19.28 29.93
CA TRP A 94 11.86 -19.31 28.49
C TRP A 94 10.38 -19.50 28.17
N ASP A 95 9.73 -20.50 28.78
CA ASP A 95 8.31 -20.80 28.58
C ASP A 95 7.42 -19.62 28.98
N HIS A 96 7.76 -18.91 30.07
CA HIS A 96 7.02 -17.72 30.47
C HIS A 96 7.14 -16.57 29.47
N LEU A 97 8.35 -16.31 28.97
CA LEU A 97 8.57 -15.29 27.94
C LEU A 97 7.86 -15.67 26.65
N LYS A 98 7.93 -16.94 26.25
CA LYS A 98 7.22 -17.47 25.09
C LYS A 98 5.71 -17.25 25.22
N ALA A 99 5.11 -17.65 26.34
CA ALA A 99 3.68 -17.46 26.60
C ALA A 99 3.25 -15.98 26.63
N LEU A 100 4.14 -15.06 27.03
CA LEU A 100 3.85 -13.64 27.12
C LEU A 100 3.91 -12.94 25.75
N PHE A 101 4.88 -13.30 24.91
CA PHE A 101 5.20 -12.54 23.69
C PHE A 101 4.74 -13.22 22.40
N GLU A 102 4.68 -14.55 22.31
CA GLU A 102 4.30 -15.25 21.08
C GLU A 102 2.86 -14.95 20.63
N PRO A 103 1.83 -14.95 21.51
CA PRO A 103 0.48 -14.54 21.11
C PRO A 103 0.41 -13.08 20.68
N SER A 104 1.21 -12.21 21.31
CA SER A 104 1.25 -10.78 20.98
C SER A 104 1.90 -10.53 19.62
N SER A 105 2.95 -11.28 19.27
CA SER A 105 3.57 -11.27 17.95
C SER A 105 2.58 -11.72 16.88
N LEU A 106 1.90 -12.85 17.08
CA LEU A 106 0.91 -13.36 16.14
C LEU A 106 -0.27 -12.40 15.95
N ALA A 107 -0.79 -11.83 17.05
CA ALA A 107 -1.86 -10.84 16.99
C ALA A 107 -1.43 -9.57 16.23
N ARG A 108 -0.18 -9.13 16.43
CA ARG A 108 0.39 -8.00 15.69
C ARG A 108 0.53 -8.31 14.21
N GLU A 109 1.09 -9.46 13.85
CA GLU A 109 1.22 -9.89 12.45
C GLU A 109 -0.14 -9.97 11.77
N THR A 110 -1.13 -10.56 12.44
CA THR A 110 -2.52 -10.64 11.94
C THR A 110 -3.12 -9.24 11.71
N ALA A 111 -2.96 -8.33 12.67
CA ALA A 111 -3.46 -6.96 12.53
C ALA A 111 -2.76 -6.18 11.40
N LEU A 112 -1.46 -6.41 11.18
CA LEU A 112 -0.71 -5.81 10.08
C LEU A 112 -1.14 -6.37 8.72
N LEU A 113 -1.37 -7.69 8.63
CA LEU A 113 -1.89 -8.33 7.42
C LEU A 113 -3.27 -7.79 7.07
N GLU A 114 -4.17 -7.72 8.04
CA GLU A 114 -5.49 -7.14 7.86
C GLU A 114 -5.39 -5.68 7.37
N THR A 115 -4.54 -4.88 8.03
CA THR A 115 -4.30 -3.48 7.64
C THR A 115 -3.82 -3.36 6.19
N PHE A 116 -2.89 -4.20 5.76
CA PHE A 116 -2.33 -4.17 4.40
C PHE A 116 -3.35 -4.62 3.35
N TYR A 117 -4.02 -5.76 3.53
CA TYR A 117 -4.92 -6.33 2.52
C TYR A 117 -6.29 -5.65 2.44
N LEU A 118 -6.76 -5.07 3.56
CA LEU A 118 -8.01 -4.31 3.60
C LEU A 118 -7.84 -2.82 3.28
N ILE A 119 -6.61 -2.37 3.01
CA ILE A 119 -6.36 -0.97 2.70
C ILE A 119 -7.20 -0.53 1.48
N ARG A 120 -7.89 0.60 1.65
CA ARG A 120 -8.66 1.24 0.58
C ARG A 120 -8.39 2.73 0.56
N ARG A 121 -8.40 3.32 -0.63
CA ARG A 121 -8.42 4.77 -0.76
C ARG A 121 -9.76 5.30 -0.24
N LYS A 122 -9.70 6.33 0.59
CA LYS A 122 -10.91 7.02 1.10
C LYS A 122 -11.37 8.05 0.06
N ASP A 123 -12.66 8.38 0.04
CA ASP A 123 -13.25 9.27 -0.98
C ASP A 123 -12.58 10.66 -1.02
N ASN A 124 -12.21 11.20 0.15
CA ASN A 124 -11.57 12.51 0.30
C ASN A 124 -10.05 12.44 0.42
N GLU A 125 -9.45 11.30 0.12
CA GLU A 125 -8.01 11.11 0.23
C GLU A 125 -7.31 11.34 -1.11
N GLU A 126 -6.21 12.06 -1.04
CA GLU A 126 -5.32 12.26 -2.17
C GLU A 126 -4.59 10.97 -2.55
N VAL A 127 -4.40 10.75 -3.86
CA VAL A 127 -3.78 9.52 -4.38
C VAL A 127 -2.37 9.31 -3.80
N ASP A 128 -1.60 10.37 -3.61
CA ASP A 128 -0.27 10.32 -3.01
C ASP A 128 -0.30 9.83 -1.56
N SER A 129 -1.26 10.33 -0.76
CA SER A 129 -1.46 9.87 0.62
C SER A 129 -1.87 8.40 0.68
N PHE A 130 -2.71 7.95 -0.24
CA PHE A 130 -3.08 6.54 -0.35
C PHE A 130 -1.87 5.66 -0.69
N ILE A 131 -1.06 6.04 -1.69
CA ILE A 131 0.16 5.32 -2.07
C ILE A 131 1.13 5.24 -0.89
N ALA A 132 1.34 6.35 -0.17
CA ALA A 132 2.21 6.39 0.99
C ALA A 132 1.73 5.44 2.12
N ARG A 133 0.41 5.33 2.34
CA ARG A 133 -0.13 4.37 3.32
C ARG A 133 0.07 2.91 2.89
N VAL A 134 -0.06 2.61 1.61
CA VAL A 134 0.21 1.25 1.09
C VAL A 134 1.69 0.89 1.28
N LEU A 135 2.60 1.83 0.98
CA LEU A 135 4.03 1.63 1.18
C LEU A 135 4.35 1.40 2.66
N LYS A 136 3.84 2.28 3.54
CA LYS A 136 4.03 2.15 4.98
C LYS A 136 3.52 0.80 5.52
N ALA A 137 2.32 0.38 5.12
CA ALA A 137 1.77 -0.90 5.55
C ALA A 137 2.61 -2.09 5.07
N ALA A 138 3.21 -2.00 3.87
CA ALA A 138 4.15 -3.01 3.38
C ALA A 138 5.46 -3.03 4.19
N ASP A 139 6.00 -1.86 4.53
CA ASP A 139 7.21 -1.74 5.35
C ASP A 139 6.98 -2.23 6.78
N ASP A 140 5.82 -1.93 7.36
CA ASP A 140 5.42 -2.40 8.70
C ASP A 140 5.30 -3.93 8.73
N LEU A 141 4.80 -4.56 7.66
CA LEU A 141 4.78 -6.03 7.50
C LEU A 141 6.18 -6.62 7.35
N ALA A 142 7.00 -6.03 6.47
CA ALA A 142 8.38 -6.47 6.26
C ALA A 142 9.23 -6.35 7.54
N GLY A 143 8.95 -5.36 8.39
CA GLY A 143 9.59 -5.21 9.70
C GLY A 143 9.01 -6.11 10.80
N ALA A 144 7.89 -6.79 10.57
CA ALA A 144 7.31 -7.73 11.52
C ALA A 144 7.87 -9.15 11.32
N ALA A 145 7.94 -9.61 10.06
CA ALA A 145 8.53 -10.89 9.70
C ALA A 145 8.97 -10.90 8.24
N ASP A 146 10.14 -11.52 7.96
CA ASP A 146 10.75 -11.55 6.62
C ASP A 146 9.88 -12.29 5.58
N ASP A 147 9.15 -13.32 6.01
CA ASP A 147 8.25 -14.13 5.19
C ASP A 147 6.92 -13.43 4.87
N LEU A 148 6.53 -12.43 5.68
CA LEU A 148 5.33 -11.61 5.44
C LEU A 148 5.59 -10.43 4.50
N LYS A 149 6.84 -10.22 4.06
CA LYS A 149 7.21 -9.13 3.16
C LYS A 149 6.40 -9.20 1.85
N PRO A 150 5.55 -8.20 1.55
CA PRO A 150 4.75 -8.24 0.33
C PRO A 150 5.63 -8.12 -0.92
N ALA A 151 5.37 -9.00 -1.89
CA ALA A 151 5.97 -8.87 -3.22
C ALA A 151 5.61 -7.51 -3.86
N ASP A 152 6.50 -6.98 -4.70
CA ASP A 152 6.28 -5.67 -5.32
C ASP A 152 4.97 -5.59 -6.12
N ARG A 153 4.66 -6.67 -6.84
CA ARG A 153 3.40 -6.84 -7.56
C ARG A 153 2.17 -6.81 -6.65
N ASN A 154 2.24 -7.34 -5.43
CA ASN A 154 1.11 -7.30 -4.50
C ASN A 154 0.73 -5.87 -4.13
N LYS A 155 1.73 -5.01 -3.91
CA LYS A 155 1.51 -3.58 -3.69
C LYS A 155 0.87 -2.92 -4.92
N ALA A 156 1.37 -3.22 -6.12
CA ALA A 156 0.81 -2.69 -7.37
C ALA A 156 -0.66 -3.14 -7.60
N TYR A 157 -0.98 -4.41 -7.33
CA TYR A 157 -2.35 -4.93 -7.38
C TYR A 157 -3.26 -4.20 -6.39
N LEU A 158 -2.79 -3.95 -5.16
CA LEU A 158 -3.57 -3.18 -4.19
C LEU A 158 -3.87 -1.78 -4.68
N LEU A 159 -2.91 -1.09 -5.30
CA LEU A 159 -3.15 0.23 -5.87
C LEU A 159 -4.30 0.19 -6.89
N ILE A 160 -4.19 -0.61 -7.94
CA ILE A 160 -5.21 -0.62 -9.01
C ILE A 160 -6.59 -1.13 -8.54
N ASN A 161 -6.63 -2.06 -7.58
CA ASN A 161 -7.88 -2.66 -7.10
C ASN A 161 -8.58 -1.84 -6.01
N ARG A 162 -7.90 -0.86 -5.41
CA ARG A 162 -8.38 -0.11 -4.24
C ARG A 162 -8.31 1.41 -4.42
N ILE A 163 -7.86 1.90 -5.58
CA ILE A 163 -7.79 3.32 -5.92
C ILE A 163 -9.17 3.97 -6.07
N GLY A 164 -10.18 3.22 -6.52
CA GLY A 164 -11.55 3.70 -6.74
C GLY A 164 -11.97 3.67 -8.22
N LYS A 165 -13.29 3.62 -8.47
CA LYS A 165 -13.89 3.48 -9.81
C LYS A 165 -13.59 4.66 -10.74
N GLU A 166 -13.37 5.84 -10.18
CA GLU A 166 -13.06 7.00 -10.99
C GLU A 166 -11.75 6.81 -11.77
N TYR A 167 -10.81 5.97 -11.33
CA TYR A 167 -9.55 5.68 -12.03
C TYR A 167 -9.64 4.50 -13.02
N GLU A 168 -10.83 3.96 -13.28
CA GLU A 168 -11.03 2.74 -14.08
C GLU A 168 -10.37 2.81 -15.46
N HIS A 169 -10.50 3.91 -16.20
CA HIS A 169 -9.84 4.07 -17.50
C HIS A 169 -8.30 3.97 -17.39
N GLN A 170 -7.71 4.55 -16.34
CA GLN A 170 -6.28 4.47 -16.11
C GLN A 170 -5.86 3.05 -15.72
N VAL A 171 -6.69 2.34 -14.96
CA VAL A 171 -6.47 0.93 -14.60
C VAL A 171 -6.51 0.04 -15.86
N GLN A 172 -7.47 0.26 -16.77
CA GLN A 172 -7.53 -0.48 -18.04
C GLN A 172 -6.29 -0.24 -18.91
N ALA A 173 -5.77 1.00 -18.95
CA ALA A 173 -4.52 1.29 -19.65
C ALA A 173 -3.32 0.57 -19.01
N ILE A 174 -3.28 0.45 -17.68
CA ILE A 174 -2.22 -0.28 -16.95
C ILE A 174 -2.28 -1.80 -17.26
N TYR A 175 -3.46 -2.38 -17.49
CA TYR A 175 -3.56 -3.80 -17.86
C TYR A 175 -2.94 -4.14 -19.21
N GLN A 176 -2.75 -3.17 -20.09
CA GLN A 176 -2.10 -3.36 -21.39
C GLN A 176 -0.57 -3.30 -21.30
N TRP A 177 0.00 -3.05 -20.11
CA TRP A 177 1.44 -2.99 -19.93
C TRP A 177 2.09 -4.38 -20.00
N GLN A 178 3.37 -4.40 -20.33
CA GLN A 178 4.17 -5.61 -20.18
C GLN A 178 4.29 -5.98 -18.70
N THR A 179 4.36 -7.27 -18.39
CA THR A 179 4.46 -7.77 -17.01
C THR A 179 5.72 -7.28 -16.26
N ALA A 180 6.77 -6.88 -17.00
CA ALA A 180 7.98 -6.27 -16.45
C ALA A 180 7.77 -4.80 -16.02
N ASP A 181 6.80 -4.12 -16.63
CA ASP A 181 6.44 -2.73 -16.31
C ASP A 181 5.43 -2.62 -15.17
N PHE A 182 4.77 -3.73 -14.82
CA PHE A 182 3.84 -3.79 -13.70
C PHE A 182 4.58 -3.85 -12.34
N THR A 183 5.14 -2.71 -11.96
CA THR A 183 5.82 -2.49 -10.67
C THR A 183 5.09 -1.44 -9.85
N PHE A 184 5.26 -1.48 -8.52
CA PHE A 184 4.66 -0.51 -7.61
C PHE A 184 5.03 0.93 -7.99
N GLU A 185 6.29 1.17 -8.37
CA GLU A 185 6.78 2.48 -8.76
C GLU A 185 6.10 3.01 -10.03
N LYS A 186 6.04 2.20 -11.09
CA LYS A 186 5.45 2.63 -12.37
C LYS A 186 3.94 2.83 -12.24
N VAL A 187 3.26 1.93 -11.54
CA VAL A 187 1.81 2.07 -11.25
C VAL A 187 1.54 3.34 -10.43
N SER A 188 2.35 3.60 -9.39
CA SER A 188 2.23 4.82 -8.59
C SER A 188 2.38 6.08 -9.45
N LYS A 189 3.42 6.13 -10.30
CA LYS A 189 3.66 7.26 -11.22
C LYS A 189 2.49 7.48 -12.18
N ALA A 190 1.93 6.43 -12.77
CA ALA A 190 0.79 6.54 -13.69
C ALA A 190 -0.48 7.03 -12.98
N LEU A 191 -0.77 6.52 -11.78
CA LEU A 191 -1.93 6.96 -11.00
C LEU A 191 -1.79 8.42 -10.54
N LEU A 192 -0.59 8.84 -10.13
CA LEU A 192 -0.29 10.23 -9.78
C LEU A 192 -0.39 11.16 -10.99
N ALA A 193 0.10 10.74 -12.16
CA ALA A 193 -0.03 11.50 -13.40
C ALA A 193 -1.50 11.73 -13.76
N GLU A 194 -2.34 10.69 -13.67
CA GLU A 194 -3.78 10.84 -13.93
C GLU A 194 -4.48 11.69 -12.85
N ALA A 195 -4.10 11.56 -11.58
CA ALA A 195 -4.62 12.42 -10.52
C ALA A 195 -4.27 13.91 -10.76
N ASN A 196 -3.02 14.18 -11.15
CA ASN A 196 -2.57 15.52 -11.51
C ASN A 196 -3.25 16.05 -12.77
N ARG A 197 -3.48 15.20 -13.78
CA ARG A 197 -4.22 15.56 -14.99
C ARG A 197 -5.66 15.96 -14.65
N ARG A 198 -6.34 15.21 -13.77
CA ARG A 198 -7.69 15.52 -13.30
C ARG A 198 -7.75 16.81 -12.52
N ARG A 199 -6.79 17.02 -11.62
CA ARG A 199 -6.67 18.26 -10.87
C ARG A 199 -6.40 19.45 -11.80
N SER A 200 -5.52 19.29 -12.78
CA SER A 200 -5.18 20.35 -13.74
C SER A 200 -6.36 20.74 -14.64
N LYS A 201 -7.32 19.83 -14.88
CA LYS A 201 -8.57 20.11 -15.62
C LYS A 201 -9.61 20.88 -14.80
N VAL A 202 -9.40 21.03 -13.49
CA VAL A 202 -10.31 21.72 -12.57
C VAL A 202 -9.53 22.71 -11.72
N GLU A 203 -9.54 23.98 -12.13
CA GLU A 203 -8.90 25.04 -11.35
C GLU A 203 -9.93 25.74 -10.47
N ARG A 204 -9.60 25.97 -9.20
CA ARG A 204 -10.42 26.77 -8.28
C ARG A 204 -9.57 27.90 -7.73
N ALA A 205 -10.08 29.12 -7.79
CA ALA A 205 -9.42 30.30 -7.26
C ALA A 205 -10.44 31.20 -6.53
N PRO A 206 -10.05 31.94 -5.49
CA PRO A 206 -10.86 33.00 -4.94
C PRO A 206 -11.16 34.06 -5.99
N VAL A 207 -12.35 34.67 -5.92
CA VAL A 207 -12.65 35.86 -6.74
C VAL A 207 -11.98 37.09 -6.11
N PRO A 208 -11.14 37.85 -6.83
CA PRO A 208 -10.51 39.05 -6.29
C PRO A 208 -11.54 40.04 -5.72
N GLY A 209 -11.30 40.55 -4.51
CA GLY A 209 -12.18 41.53 -3.87
C GLY A 209 -13.54 41.01 -3.38
N LYS A 210 -13.88 39.75 -3.62
CA LYS A 210 -15.17 39.14 -3.23
C LYS A 210 -14.95 37.99 -2.24
N SER A 211 -15.03 38.31 -0.95
CA SER A 211 -14.77 37.34 0.13
C SER A 211 -15.66 36.10 0.04
N GLY A 212 -15.05 34.92 0.13
CA GLY A 212 -15.74 33.62 0.12
C GLY A 212 -16.32 33.18 -1.23
N TRP A 213 -16.20 33.99 -2.29
CA TRP A 213 -16.55 33.57 -3.64
C TRP A 213 -15.45 32.71 -4.28
N ILE A 214 -15.85 31.66 -4.99
CA ILE A 214 -14.95 30.76 -5.72
C ILE A 214 -15.23 30.83 -7.21
N ARG A 215 -14.19 31.12 -8.00
CA ARG A 215 -14.16 30.92 -9.45
C ARG A 215 -13.64 29.52 -9.75
N LYS A 216 -14.40 28.73 -10.49
CA LYS A 216 -14.03 27.37 -10.91
C LYS A 216 -13.94 27.29 -12.43
N GLN A 217 -12.82 26.82 -12.95
CA GLN A 217 -12.63 26.54 -14.37
C GLN A 217 -12.62 25.04 -14.59
N VAL A 218 -13.32 24.56 -15.63
CA VAL A 218 -13.37 23.13 -15.97
C VAL A 218 -13.10 22.96 -17.46
N GLN A 219 -12.11 22.14 -17.83
CA GLN A 219 -11.85 21.82 -19.23
C GLN A 219 -12.81 20.73 -19.74
N ARG A 220 -13.44 20.97 -20.89
CA ARG A 220 -14.33 20.01 -21.57
C ARG A 220 -13.55 18.76 -22.00
N GLN A 221 -14.14 17.59 -21.76
CA GLN A 221 -13.47 16.30 -21.97
C GLN A 221 -13.88 15.59 -23.27
N SER A 222 -15.02 15.95 -23.85
CA SER A 222 -15.61 15.25 -25.00
C SER A 222 -16.41 16.22 -25.89
N GLY A 223 -16.76 15.75 -27.09
CA GLY A 223 -17.53 16.51 -28.09
C GLY A 223 -16.68 17.50 -28.89
N ALA A 224 -17.34 18.22 -29.82
CA ALA A 224 -16.69 19.14 -30.77
C ALA A 224 -15.93 20.31 -30.11
N THR A 225 -16.13 20.53 -28.81
CA THR A 225 -15.48 21.61 -28.05
C THR A 225 -14.59 21.08 -26.94
N ALA A 226 -14.21 19.80 -26.98
CA ALA A 226 -13.21 19.23 -26.08
C ALA A 226 -11.94 20.10 -26.06
N GLY A 227 -11.37 20.30 -24.87
CA GLY A 227 -10.23 21.19 -24.66
C GLY A 227 -10.59 22.66 -24.37
N GLN A 228 -11.79 23.13 -24.71
CA GLN A 228 -12.29 24.43 -24.26
C GLN A 228 -12.59 24.43 -22.76
N TRP A 229 -12.58 25.62 -22.16
CA TRP A 229 -12.79 25.80 -20.72
C TRP A 229 -14.13 26.45 -20.44
N ASP A 230 -14.86 25.87 -19.49
CA ASP A 230 -16.04 26.48 -18.88
C ASP A 230 -15.65 27.18 -17.58
N VAL A 231 -16.19 28.38 -17.36
CA VAL A 231 -15.98 29.17 -16.14
C VAL A 231 -17.28 29.21 -15.36
N TYR A 232 -17.19 28.96 -14.05
CA TYR A 232 -18.30 29.00 -13.11
C TYR A 232 -17.93 29.85 -11.89
N PHE A 233 -18.94 30.46 -11.28
CA PHE A 233 -18.81 31.17 -10.01
C PHE A 233 -19.70 30.52 -8.94
N TYR A 234 -19.16 30.44 -7.73
CA TYR A 234 -19.85 29.91 -6.55
C TYR A 234 -19.84 30.99 -5.46
N PRO A 235 -21.02 31.41 -4.98
CA PRO A 235 -21.14 32.36 -3.88
C PRO A 235 -20.79 31.72 -2.52
N PRO A 236 -20.44 32.52 -1.51
CA PRO A 236 -20.07 32.04 -0.18
C PRO A 236 -21.22 31.29 0.49
N GLY A 237 -20.92 30.13 1.08
CA GLY A 237 -21.89 29.36 1.87
C GLY A 237 -22.97 28.64 1.07
N GLN A 238 -23.00 28.77 -0.26
CA GLN A 238 -23.97 28.09 -1.13
C GLN A 238 -23.27 27.28 -2.22
N GLN A 239 -23.84 26.12 -2.59
CA GLN A 239 -23.35 25.29 -3.70
C GLN A 239 -24.03 25.65 -5.05
N VAL A 240 -24.61 26.84 -5.17
CA VAL A 240 -25.21 27.30 -6.42
C VAL A 240 -24.11 27.56 -7.45
N LYS A 241 -24.21 26.89 -8.60
CA LYS A 241 -23.27 27.02 -9.72
C LYS A 241 -23.79 28.04 -10.72
N LEU A 242 -23.18 29.22 -10.78
CA LEU A 242 -23.51 30.28 -11.72
C LEU A 242 -22.63 30.13 -12.97
N ARG A 243 -23.24 29.92 -14.13
CA ARG A 243 -22.59 29.56 -15.42
C ARG A 243 -22.64 30.66 -16.47
N SER A 244 -23.24 31.81 -16.16
CA SER A 244 -23.33 32.92 -17.11
C SER A 244 -23.36 34.29 -16.40
N ARG A 245 -23.05 35.35 -17.17
CA ARG A 245 -23.14 36.73 -16.68
C ARG A 245 -24.55 37.12 -16.18
N PRO A 246 -25.64 36.78 -16.90
CA PRO A 246 -26.99 37.05 -16.40
C PRO A 246 -27.30 36.35 -15.08
N GLU A 247 -26.82 35.13 -14.90
CA GLU A 247 -27.01 34.39 -13.63
C GLU A 247 -26.27 35.04 -12.48
N VAL A 248 -25.00 35.43 -12.66
CA VAL A 248 -24.24 36.14 -11.61
C VAL A 248 -24.88 37.48 -11.27
N ARG A 249 -25.33 38.24 -12.29
CA ARG A 249 -26.05 39.49 -12.07
C ARG A 249 -27.32 39.27 -11.24
N SER A 250 -28.18 38.36 -11.69
CA SER A 250 -29.43 38.02 -10.99
C SER A 250 -29.17 37.62 -9.54
N TYR A 251 -28.14 36.82 -9.31
CA TYR A 251 -27.76 36.41 -7.96
C TYR A 251 -27.29 37.60 -7.09
N CYS A 252 -26.44 38.48 -7.62
CA CYS A 252 -25.98 39.65 -6.85
C CYS A 252 -27.15 40.59 -6.51
N GLU A 253 -27.99 40.90 -7.49
CA GLU A 253 -29.06 41.90 -7.35
C GLU A 253 -30.24 41.37 -6.54
N ASN A 254 -30.61 40.09 -6.70
CA ASN A 254 -31.82 39.53 -6.08
C ASN A 254 -31.54 38.80 -4.76
N GLU A 255 -30.44 38.05 -4.67
CA GLU A 255 -30.16 37.21 -3.49
C GLU A 255 -29.28 37.93 -2.47
N LEU A 256 -28.27 38.70 -2.93
CA LEU A 256 -27.38 39.46 -2.06
C LEU A 256 -27.80 40.92 -1.87
N ASN A 257 -28.72 41.42 -2.71
CA ASN A 257 -29.11 42.82 -2.76
C ASN A 257 -27.90 43.77 -2.91
N GLU A 258 -26.90 43.34 -3.68
CA GLU A 258 -25.68 44.07 -3.98
C GLU A 258 -25.64 44.50 -5.47
N PRO A 259 -25.03 45.65 -5.79
CA PRO A 259 -24.86 46.07 -7.17
C PRO A 259 -23.90 45.12 -7.92
N TYR A 260 -24.33 44.66 -9.11
CA TYR A 260 -23.49 43.82 -9.97
C TYR A 260 -22.42 44.66 -10.69
N VAL A 261 -21.14 44.34 -10.43
CA VAL A 261 -19.98 44.95 -11.10
C VAL A 261 -19.32 43.90 -12.00
N ALA A 262 -19.43 44.07 -13.32
CA ALA A 262 -18.98 43.06 -14.28
C ALA A 262 -17.47 42.79 -14.26
N THR A 263 -16.65 43.75 -13.86
CA THR A 263 -15.19 43.63 -13.79
C THR A 263 -14.71 42.74 -12.65
N ASP A 264 -15.54 42.49 -11.64
CA ASP A 264 -15.21 41.63 -10.50
C ASP A 264 -15.22 40.14 -10.88
N TYR A 265 -15.88 39.79 -12.00
CA TYR A 265 -16.10 38.43 -12.44
C TYR A 265 -15.39 38.18 -13.77
N ASP A 266 -14.17 37.63 -13.71
CA ASP A 266 -13.42 37.28 -14.92
C ASP A 266 -13.93 35.99 -15.58
N TRP A 267 -14.56 36.14 -16.73
CA TRP A 267 -15.08 35.02 -17.53
C TRP A 267 -14.06 34.47 -18.54
N LYS A 268 -12.87 35.04 -18.65
CA LYS A 268 -11.84 34.56 -19.56
C LYS A 268 -11.14 33.35 -18.96
N PRO A 269 -11.03 32.21 -19.67
CA PRO A 269 -10.26 31.09 -19.18
C PRO A 269 -8.78 31.45 -19.01
N SER A 270 -8.15 30.96 -17.94
CA SER A 270 -6.71 31.11 -17.74
C SER A 270 -5.98 30.27 -18.80
N GLN A 271 -5.28 30.93 -19.74
CA GLN A 271 -4.39 30.23 -20.67
C GLN A 271 -3.07 29.93 -19.94
N LYS A 272 -2.80 28.65 -19.64
CA LYS A 272 -1.40 28.24 -19.43
C LYS A 272 -0.72 28.13 -20.80
N PRO A 273 0.58 28.43 -20.91
CA PRO A 273 1.31 28.24 -22.16
C PRO A 273 1.12 26.81 -22.63
N VAL A 274 0.56 26.64 -23.82
CA VAL A 274 0.51 25.35 -24.49
C VAL A 274 1.93 25.12 -24.99
N ASP A 275 2.64 24.15 -24.43
CA ASP A 275 3.83 23.60 -25.08
C ASP A 275 3.36 22.98 -26.39
N THR A 276 3.43 23.80 -27.44
CA THR A 276 3.09 23.42 -28.79
C THR A 276 4.26 22.58 -29.25
N VAL A 277 4.14 21.26 -29.16
CA VAL A 277 5.02 20.35 -29.89
C VAL A 277 4.75 20.62 -31.36
N VAL A 278 5.63 21.42 -31.96
CA VAL A 278 5.74 21.58 -33.40
C VAL A 278 6.08 20.21 -33.95
N GLN A 279 5.11 19.54 -34.57
CA GLN A 279 5.43 18.50 -35.55
C GLN A 279 5.97 19.22 -36.79
N GLU A 280 7.27 19.10 -37.02
CA GLU A 280 7.88 19.45 -38.30
C GLU A 280 7.30 18.54 -39.40
N PRO A 281 6.98 19.07 -40.59
CA PRO A 281 6.55 18.26 -41.71
C PRO A 281 7.77 17.59 -42.33
N SER A 282 7.83 16.26 -42.26
CA SER A 282 8.79 15.48 -43.06
C SER A 282 8.33 15.48 -44.52
N THR A 283 9.09 16.18 -45.35
CA THR A 283 9.06 16.16 -46.81
C THR A 283 9.58 14.82 -47.31
N GLU A 284 8.77 14.05 -48.05
CA GLU A 284 9.29 13.22 -49.15
C GLU A 284 8.19 12.99 -50.19
N GLN A 285 8.47 13.38 -51.43
CA GLN A 285 7.59 13.31 -52.58
C GLN A 285 7.77 11.98 -53.35
N ALA A 286 6.62 11.38 -53.65
CA ALA A 286 6.21 10.78 -54.93
C ALA A 286 7.00 9.63 -55.58
N VAL A 287 6.29 8.50 -55.83
CA VAL A 287 6.15 7.87 -57.16
C VAL A 287 4.75 7.25 -57.27
N VAL A 288 4.24 7.20 -58.51
CA VAL A 288 2.87 7.16 -59.04
C VAL A 288 2.46 5.74 -59.54
N GLU A 289 1.20 5.37 -59.25
CA GLU A 289 0.19 4.51 -59.98
C GLU A 289 0.47 3.04 -60.42
N PRO A 290 -0.56 2.25 -60.85
CA PRO A 290 -2.01 2.54 -60.95
C PRO A 290 -3.02 1.50 -60.38
N GLN A 291 -4.23 2.03 -60.22
CA GLN A 291 -5.60 1.47 -60.18
C GLN A 291 -5.88 -0.02 -60.45
N SER A 292 -6.84 -0.56 -59.68
CA SER A 292 -7.95 -1.35 -60.22
C SER A 292 -9.25 -1.09 -59.44
N ALA A 293 -10.35 -1.05 -60.20
CA ALA A 293 -11.71 -0.73 -59.79
C ALA A 293 -12.52 -1.96 -59.35
N THR A 294 -13.60 -1.73 -58.60
CA THR A 294 -14.94 -2.40 -58.58
C THR A 294 -15.61 -2.01 -57.26
N ASP A 295 -16.61 -1.14 -57.25
CA ASP A 295 -18.05 -1.31 -57.56
C ASP A 295 -18.88 -1.32 -56.27
N GLU A 296 -19.92 -0.47 -56.28
CA GLU A 296 -21.28 -0.60 -55.72
C GLU A 296 -21.45 -1.02 -54.23
N SER A 297 -22.36 -0.48 -53.40
CA SER A 297 -23.59 0.30 -53.59
C SER A 297 -24.09 0.77 -52.20
N ASP A 298 -24.78 1.91 -52.23
CA ASP A 298 -26.00 2.32 -51.53
C ASP A 298 -26.36 2.00 -50.05
N ASN A 299 -26.83 3.08 -49.44
CA ASN A 299 -27.97 3.21 -48.52
C ASN A 299 -27.80 3.05 -46.99
N ASN A 300 -27.67 4.21 -46.35
CA ASN A 300 -28.72 4.88 -45.56
C ASN A 300 -29.43 4.10 -44.42
N GLY A 301 -29.20 4.58 -43.19
CA GLY A 301 -30.30 4.98 -42.29
C GLY A 301 -30.62 4.08 -41.09
N THR A 302 -30.49 4.68 -39.89
CA THR A 302 -31.37 4.51 -38.68
C THR A 302 -31.41 3.12 -38.02
N SER A 303 -31.64 2.89 -36.73
CA SER A 303 -31.87 3.64 -35.50
C SER A 303 -31.81 2.59 -34.36
N GLU A 304 -31.46 3.02 -33.16
CA GLU A 304 -31.98 2.54 -31.86
C GLU A 304 -31.86 1.07 -31.40
N ASP A 305 -31.08 0.94 -30.32
CA ASP A 305 -31.53 0.49 -28.99
C ASP A 305 -31.64 -1.03 -28.72
N SER A 306 -30.66 -1.55 -27.98
CA SER A 306 -30.91 -2.41 -26.83
C SER A 306 -29.65 -2.53 -25.96
N ASN A 307 -29.74 -1.94 -24.76
CA ASN A 307 -28.80 -2.18 -23.66
C ASN A 307 -28.99 -3.61 -23.13
N GLU A 308 -28.12 -4.54 -23.51
CA GLU A 308 -27.98 -5.80 -22.76
C GLU A 308 -26.87 -5.68 -21.72
N THR A 309 -27.32 -5.64 -20.46
CA THR A 309 -26.49 -5.55 -19.26
C THR A 309 -25.87 -6.92 -18.99
N TYR A 310 -24.58 -7.11 -19.23
CA TYR A 310 -23.86 -8.31 -18.77
C TYR A 310 -23.61 -8.22 -17.25
N ALA A 311 -24.58 -8.73 -16.48
CA ALA A 311 -24.36 -9.11 -15.09
C ALA A 311 -23.67 -10.49 -15.06
N VAL A 312 -22.40 -10.52 -14.66
CA VAL A 312 -21.71 -11.79 -14.38
C VAL A 312 -22.31 -12.39 -13.10
N ARG A 313 -23.22 -13.35 -13.26
CA ARG A 313 -23.66 -14.25 -12.18
C ARG A 313 -22.55 -15.26 -11.93
N VAL A 314 -21.91 -15.16 -10.76
CA VAL A 314 -21.00 -16.20 -10.26
C VAL A 314 -21.83 -17.42 -9.89
N TYR A 315 -21.75 -18.48 -10.68
CA TYR A 315 -22.22 -19.80 -10.25
C TYR A 315 -21.18 -20.36 -9.25
N LEU A 316 -21.58 -20.47 -7.98
CA LEU A 316 -20.92 -21.35 -7.03
C LEU A 316 -21.25 -22.79 -7.44
N ALA A 317 -20.37 -23.40 -8.24
CA ALA A 317 -20.33 -24.85 -8.34
C ALA A 317 -19.57 -25.37 -7.12
N GLU A 318 -20.23 -26.15 -6.28
CA GLU A 318 -19.60 -26.92 -5.22
C GLU A 318 -18.61 -27.91 -5.85
N ILE A 319 -17.32 -27.58 -5.80
CA ILE A 319 -16.26 -28.51 -6.17
C ILE A 319 -15.97 -29.33 -4.92
N SER A 320 -16.32 -30.63 -4.98
CA SER A 320 -15.86 -31.64 -4.04
C SER A 320 -14.33 -31.61 -3.95
N GLU A 321 -13.79 -31.35 -2.76
CA GLU A 321 -12.35 -31.26 -2.50
C GLU A 321 -11.64 -32.59 -2.82
N SER A 322 -10.69 -32.56 -3.75
CA SER A 322 -9.75 -33.67 -3.98
C SER A 322 -8.62 -33.61 -2.95
N ASN A 323 -8.41 -34.69 -2.20
CA ASN A 323 -7.62 -34.71 -0.98
C ASN A 323 -6.10 -34.87 -1.15
N THR A 324 -5.56 -34.88 -2.38
CA THR A 324 -4.11 -35.00 -2.59
C THR A 324 -3.60 -34.32 -3.86
N TYR A 325 -2.43 -33.67 -3.75
CA TYR A 325 -1.76 -32.88 -4.80
C TYR A 325 -1.44 -33.66 -6.08
N GLU A 326 -1.30 -34.98 -6.01
CA GLU A 326 -0.96 -35.82 -7.17
C GLU A 326 -2.13 -35.98 -8.16
N GLU A 327 -3.39 -35.88 -7.71
CA GLU A 327 -4.56 -36.00 -8.59
C GLU A 327 -4.82 -34.72 -9.43
N ALA A 328 -4.33 -33.56 -8.97
CA ALA A 328 -4.54 -32.29 -9.67
C ALA A 328 -3.69 -32.16 -10.95
N ILE A 329 -2.57 -32.88 -11.04
CA ILE A 329 -1.66 -32.81 -12.19
C ILE A 329 -2.18 -33.64 -13.37
N ASP A 330 -2.88 -34.76 -13.10
CA ASP A 330 -3.38 -35.66 -14.14
C ASP A 330 -4.60 -35.09 -14.89
N VAL A 331 -5.38 -34.21 -14.25
CA VAL A 331 -6.53 -33.52 -14.85
C VAL A 331 -6.11 -32.50 -15.92
N GLN A 332 -4.92 -31.92 -15.83
CA GLN A 332 -4.41 -30.95 -16.81
C GLN A 332 -3.82 -31.60 -18.08
N GLN A 333 -3.52 -32.91 -18.07
CA GLN A 333 -2.96 -33.60 -19.24
C GLN A 333 -4.01 -34.25 -20.16
N LYS A 334 -5.30 -34.13 -19.83
CA LYS A 334 -6.42 -34.67 -20.64
C LYS A 334 -7.46 -33.63 -21.09
N ALA A 335 -7.15 -32.34 -21.02
CA ALA A 335 -7.99 -31.26 -21.53
C ALA A 335 -7.41 -30.62 -22.79
#